data_AF-A0A815TKA1-F1
#
_entry.id   AF-A0A815TKA1-F1
#
_cell.length_a   1.000
_cell.length_b   1.000
_cell.length_c   1.000
_cell.angle_alpha   90.00
_cell.angle_beta   90.00
_cell.angle_gamma   90.00
#
_symmetry.space_group_name_H-M   'P 1'
#
loop_
_entity.id
_entity.type
_entity.pdbx_description
1 polymer ?
#
loop_
_entity_poly.entity_id
_entity_poly.type
_entity_poly.pdbx_seq_one_letter_code
_entity_poly.pdbx_strand_id
1 'polypeptide(L)'
;MTKILLVSLWFIIAVKTQSPCDEVSFVNRAGWGAREPTSITNLTRKPLSFYVIHHTYSPPNCYDDASCIQRVKSIQNYHQLEERWVDIGYHFLVGENGKVYEGRGWSRQAAHSPGWNDDAYGKKLFI
;
A
#
# COMPACT_ATOMS: atom_id res chain seq x y z
N MET A 1 -63.46 8.28 -33.69
CA MET A 1 -62.83 7.88 -32.41
C MET A 1 -61.47 7.29 -32.73
N THR A 2 -60.40 8.07 -32.60
CA THR A 2 -59.04 7.64 -32.95
C THR A 2 -58.27 7.50 -31.64
N LYS A 3 -57.93 6.27 -31.25
CA LYS A 3 -57.14 6.00 -30.04
C LYS A 3 -55.65 6.15 -30.37
N ILE A 4 -55.00 7.13 -29.77
CA ILE A 4 -53.54 7.29 -29.83
C ILE A 4 -52.94 6.36 -28.77
N LEU A 5 -52.18 5.35 -29.21
CA LEU A 5 -51.37 4.51 -28.33
C LEU A 5 -50.03 5.20 -28.07
N LEU A 6 -49.82 5.65 -26.84
CA LEU A 6 -48.52 6.11 -26.36
C LEU A 6 -47.70 4.90 -25.90
N VAL A 7 -46.61 4.59 -26.59
CA VAL A 7 -45.63 3.59 -26.17
C VAL A 7 -44.51 4.32 -25.44
N SER A 8 -44.38 4.12 -24.13
CA SER A 8 -43.30 4.69 -23.34
C SER A 8 -42.02 3.85 -23.48
N LEU A 9 -40.98 4.44 -24.10
CA LEU A 9 -39.64 3.88 -24.11
C LEU A 9 -38.94 4.20 -22.78
N TRP A 10 -38.76 3.19 -21.95
CA TRP A 10 -37.92 3.26 -20.76
C TRP A 10 -36.45 3.09 -21.18
N PHE A 11 -35.69 4.18 -21.23
CA PHE A 11 -34.23 4.12 -21.29
C PHE A 11 -33.70 3.78 -19.90
N ILE A 12 -33.25 2.54 -19.72
CA ILE A 12 -32.48 2.15 -18.53
C ILE A 12 -31.07 2.70 -18.71
N ILE A 13 -30.77 3.81 -18.05
CA ILE A 13 -29.39 4.32 -17.95
C ILE A 13 -28.68 3.44 -16.92
N ALA A 14 -27.81 2.54 -17.37
CA ALA A 14 -26.92 1.82 -16.49
C ALA A 14 -25.82 2.78 -15.99
N VAL A 15 -25.96 3.31 -14.77
CA VAL A 15 -24.89 4.05 -14.10
C VAL A 15 -23.88 3.03 -13.58
N LYS A 16 -22.68 3.00 -14.17
CA LYS A 16 -21.56 2.25 -13.59
C LYS A 16 -21.15 2.94 -12.28
N THR A 17 -21.42 2.32 -11.14
CA THR A 17 -20.90 2.79 -9.85
C THR A 17 -19.43 2.38 -9.77
N GLN A 18 -18.51 3.33 -10.01
CA GLN A 18 -17.09 3.12 -9.72
C GLN A 18 -16.93 3.11 -8.19
N SER A 19 -16.39 2.05 -7.62
CA SER A 19 -16.06 2.04 -6.19
C SER A 19 -14.92 3.03 -5.96
N PRO A 20 -14.95 3.86 -4.89
CA PRO A 20 -13.82 4.72 -4.54
C PRO A 20 -12.54 3.94 -4.21
N CYS A 21 -12.61 2.61 -4.10
CA CYS A 21 -11.46 1.73 -3.93
C CYS A 21 -10.87 1.19 -5.24
N ASP A 22 -11.52 1.42 -6.39
CA ASP A 22 -11.05 0.91 -7.69
C ASP A 22 -9.81 1.67 -8.22
N GLU A 23 -9.43 2.79 -7.59
CA GLU A 23 -8.38 3.70 -8.04
C GLU A 23 -7.04 3.53 -7.29
N VAL A 24 -6.98 2.70 -6.25
CA VAL A 24 -5.75 2.51 -5.47
C VAL A 24 -4.76 1.62 -6.22
N SER A 25 -3.78 2.25 -6.86
CA SER A 25 -2.70 1.55 -7.57
C SER A 25 -1.71 0.92 -6.59
N PHE A 26 -1.55 -0.40 -6.69
CA PHE A 26 -0.62 -1.19 -5.88
C PHE A 26 0.65 -1.55 -6.67
N VAL A 27 1.82 -1.24 -6.10
CA VAL A 27 3.15 -1.54 -6.64
C VAL A 27 3.78 -2.63 -5.79
N ASN A 28 3.86 -3.85 -6.32
CA ASN A 28 4.49 -4.97 -5.64
C ASN A 28 6.03 -4.79 -5.52
N ARG A 29 6.69 -5.65 -4.74
CA ARG A 29 8.15 -5.60 -4.53
C ARG A 29 8.96 -5.55 -5.82
N ALA A 30 8.58 -6.35 -6.82
CA ALA A 30 9.25 -6.36 -8.12
C ALA A 30 9.07 -5.04 -8.87
N GLY A 31 7.87 -4.45 -8.81
CA GLY A 31 7.50 -3.22 -9.52
C GLY A 31 8.30 -1.98 -9.08
N TRP A 32 8.71 -1.91 -7.82
CA TRP A 32 9.62 -0.86 -7.35
C TRP A 32 11.08 -1.33 -7.25
N GLY A 33 11.41 -2.56 -7.66
CA GLY A 33 12.78 -3.08 -7.67
C GLY A 33 13.37 -3.27 -6.27
N ALA A 34 12.61 -3.91 -5.38
CA ALA A 34 13.04 -4.25 -4.03
C ALA A 34 14.27 -5.18 -4.02
N ARG A 35 15.20 -4.94 -3.10
CA ARG A 35 16.21 -5.93 -2.72
C ARG A 35 15.54 -7.10 -2.01
N GLU A 36 16.12 -8.29 -2.12
CA GLU A 36 15.73 -9.44 -1.31
C GLU A 36 15.97 -9.20 0.20
N PRO A 37 15.09 -9.70 1.08
CA PRO A 37 15.33 -9.70 2.51
C PRO A 37 16.49 -10.65 2.85
N THR A 38 17.30 -10.32 3.86
CA THR A 38 18.43 -11.17 4.29
C THR A 38 17.97 -12.40 5.07
N SER A 39 16.78 -12.33 5.68
CA SER A 39 16.05 -13.46 6.24
C SER A 39 14.56 -13.16 6.31
N ILE A 40 13.73 -14.21 6.48
CA ILE A 40 12.27 -14.08 6.54
C ILE A 40 11.77 -14.67 7.84
N THR A 41 11.05 -13.86 8.62
CA THR A 41 10.24 -14.32 9.75
C THR A 41 8.78 -14.13 9.38
N ASN A 42 7.99 -15.20 9.43
CA ASN A 42 6.55 -15.14 9.17
C ASN A 42 5.81 -14.69 10.43
N LEU A 43 4.69 -13.99 10.23
CA LEU A 43 3.75 -13.67 11.30
C LEU A 43 3.16 -14.96 11.87
N THR A 44 3.13 -15.06 13.20
CA THR A 44 2.56 -16.24 13.88
C THR A 44 1.09 -16.05 14.24
N ARG A 45 0.63 -14.80 14.40
CA ARG A 45 -0.76 -14.45 14.71
C ARG A 45 -1.54 -14.02 13.47
N LYS A 46 -2.73 -14.59 13.28
CA LYS A 46 -3.69 -14.23 12.21
C LYS A 46 -5.12 -14.41 12.73
N PRO A 47 -6.07 -13.49 12.44
CA PRO A 47 -5.85 -12.18 11.81
C PRO A 47 -5.12 -11.21 12.74
N LEU A 48 -4.38 -10.25 12.18
CA LEU A 48 -3.76 -9.19 13.00
C LEU A 48 -4.82 -8.22 13.51
N SER A 49 -4.65 -7.76 14.74
CA SER A 49 -5.67 -6.97 15.45
C SER A 49 -5.50 -5.46 15.28
N PHE A 50 -4.32 -5.01 14.84
CA PHE A 50 -3.96 -3.58 14.85
C PHE A 50 -3.33 -3.10 13.55
N TYR A 51 -3.57 -1.82 13.24
CA TYR A 51 -2.85 -1.08 12.20
C TYR A 51 -2.07 0.04 12.87
N VAL A 52 -0.77 0.14 12.58
CA VAL A 52 0.08 1.21 13.11
C VAL A 52 0.48 2.11 11.96
N ILE A 53 0.20 3.41 12.11
CA ILE A 53 0.53 4.45 11.13
C ILE A 53 1.77 5.21 11.59
N HIS A 54 2.79 5.26 10.73
CA HIS A 54 3.98 6.09 10.91
C HIS A 54 4.09 7.09 9.76
N HIS A 55 4.68 8.28 10.00
CA HIS A 55 5.12 9.20 8.95
C HIS A 55 6.63 9.08 8.68
N THR A 56 7.09 9.49 7.50
CA THR A 56 8.52 9.63 7.17
C THR A 56 8.93 11.06 7.44
N TYR A 57 9.80 11.31 8.43
CA TYR A 57 10.41 12.64 8.55
C TYR A 57 11.41 12.91 7.40
N SER A 58 12.13 11.88 6.96
CA SER A 58 13.08 11.90 5.85
C SER A 58 13.09 10.51 5.19
N PRO A 59 13.34 10.37 3.87
CA PRO A 59 13.64 11.39 2.83
C PRO A 59 12.49 12.36 2.51
N PRO A 60 12.72 13.46 1.74
CA PRO A 60 11.69 14.44 1.35
C PRO A 60 10.60 13.85 0.45
N ASN A 61 9.57 14.66 0.22
CA ASN A 61 8.35 14.26 -0.46
C ASN A 61 8.57 13.71 -1.89
N CYS A 62 7.68 12.83 -2.35
CA CYS A 62 7.71 12.26 -3.69
C CYS A 62 6.34 12.39 -4.37
N TYR A 63 6.29 12.86 -5.60
CA TYR A 63 5.03 13.19 -6.28
C TYR A 63 4.81 12.44 -7.60
N ASP A 64 5.88 11.90 -8.18
CA ASP A 64 5.84 11.09 -9.40
C ASP A 64 6.32 9.66 -9.12
N ASP A 65 6.05 8.76 -10.05
CA ASP A 65 6.38 7.34 -9.90
C ASP A 65 7.88 7.10 -9.69
N ALA A 66 8.74 7.82 -10.41
CA ALA A 66 10.18 7.62 -10.32
C ALA A 66 10.71 8.12 -8.97
N SER A 67 10.29 9.32 -8.53
CA SER A 67 10.70 9.84 -7.22
C SER A 67 10.19 8.98 -6.07
N CYS A 68 8.96 8.47 -6.14
CA CYS A 68 8.42 7.61 -5.08
C CYS A 68 9.08 6.23 -5.06
N ILE A 69 9.38 5.62 -6.21
CA ILE A 69 10.18 4.39 -6.26
C ILE A 69 11.57 4.62 -5.65
N GLN A 70 12.25 5.72 -6.00
CA GLN A 70 13.55 6.06 -5.43
C GLN A 70 13.46 6.25 -3.90
N ARG A 71 12.37 6.86 -3.42
CA ARG A 71 12.11 7.07 -1.99
C ARG A 71 11.94 5.74 -1.24
N VAL A 72 11.14 4.82 -1.78
CA VAL A 72 10.94 3.50 -1.16
C VAL A 72 12.26 2.71 -1.15
N LYS A 73 13.05 2.78 -2.24
CA LYS A 73 14.39 2.17 -2.30
C LYS A 73 15.35 2.74 -1.27
N SER A 74 15.40 4.05 -1.08
CA SER A 74 16.31 4.66 -0.10
C SER A 74 15.96 4.26 1.33
N ILE A 75 14.68 4.14 1.65
CA ILE A 75 14.22 3.62 2.94
C ILE A 75 14.63 2.16 3.14
N GLN A 76 14.49 1.29 2.13
CA GLN A 76 14.97 -0.09 2.23
C GLN A 76 16.49 -0.14 2.44
N ASN A 77 17.23 0.64 1.65
CA ASN A 77 18.68 0.71 1.74
C ASN A 77 19.13 1.17 3.13
N TYR A 78 18.53 2.22 3.69
CA TYR A 78 18.83 2.66 5.05
C TYR A 78 18.59 1.55 6.07
N HIS A 79 17.42 0.91 6.04
CA HIS A 79 17.12 -0.17 6.99
C HIS A 79 18.05 -1.37 6.86
N GLN A 80 18.39 -1.81 5.65
CA GLN A 80 19.22 -3.01 5.48
C GLN A 80 20.72 -2.73 5.63
N LEU A 81 21.21 -1.59 5.11
CA LEU A 81 22.64 -1.29 5.05
C LEU A 81 23.14 -0.59 6.31
N GLU A 82 22.38 0.39 6.81
CA GLU A 82 22.79 1.19 7.97
C GLU A 82 22.30 0.55 9.27
N GLU A 83 20.99 0.26 9.36
CA GLU A 83 20.37 -0.30 10.58
C GLU A 83 20.48 -1.83 10.69
N ARG A 84 20.99 -2.49 9.65
CA ARG A 84 21.18 -3.97 9.60
C ARG A 84 19.91 -4.78 9.83
N TRP A 85 18.75 -4.22 9.50
CA TRP A 85 17.48 -4.94 9.53
C TRP A 85 17.42 -5.94 8.39
N VAL A 86 16.58 -6.96 8.56
CA VAL A 86 16.44 -8.03 7.56
C VAL A 86 15.82 -7.55 6.25
N ASP A 87 15.00 -6.50 6.32
CA ASP A 87 14.32 -5.86 5.19
C ASP A 87 13.81 -4.48 5.62
N ILE A 88 13.20 -3.74 4.68
CA ILE A 88 12.42 -2.53 4.97
C ILE A 88 11.47 -2.77 6.16
N GLY A 89 11.46 -1.89 7.15
CA GLY A 89 10.77 -2.16 8.43
C GLY A 89 9.24 -2.20 8.38
N TYR A 90 8.62 -1.91 7.24
CA TYR A 90 7.16 -1.71 7.11
C TYR A 90 6.52 -2.77 6.22
N HIS A 91 5.23 -3.07 6.45
CA HIS A 91 4.48 -3.96 5.57
C HIS A 91 4.12 -3.28 4.25
N PHE A 92 3.63 -2.02 4.34
CA PHE A 92 3.22 -1.20 3.21
C PHE A 92 3.63 0.25 3.41
N LEU A 93 3.81 0.92 2.28
CA LEU A 93 4.22 2.32 2.14
C LEU A 93 3.22 2.99 1.19
N VAL A 94 2.86 4.25 1.40
CA VAL A 94 1.94 5.00 0.51
C VAL A 94 2.67 6.22 0.02
N GLY A 95 2.98 6.35 -1.27
CA GLY A 95 3.61 7.58 -1.79
C GLY A 95 2.60 8.70 -2.02
N GLU A 96 3.07 9.94 -2.11
CA GLU A 96 2.20 11.09 -2.35
C GLU A 96 1.68 11.17 -3.79
N ASN A 97 2.21 10.32 -4.67
CA ASN A 97 1.58 9.98 -5.95
C ASN A 97 0.32 9.09 -5.79
N GLY A 98 -0.12 8.80 -4.56
CA GLY A 98 -1.33 8.04 -4.25
C GLY A 98 -1.18 6.52 -4.36
N LYS A 99 0.02 6.02 -4.68
CA LYS A 99 0.27 4.58 -4.88
C LYS A 99 0.68 3.90 -3.58
N VAL A 100 0.28 2.64 -3.42
CA VAL A 100 0.70 1.77 -2.31
C VAL A 100 1.86 0.90 -2.77
N TYR A 101 2.99 0.94 -2.08
CA TYR A 101 4.17 0.13 -2.34
C TYR A 101 4.30 -0.99 -1.31
N GLU A 102 4.50 -2.20 -1.80
CA GLU A 102 4.68 -3.38 -0.96
C GLU A 102 6.05 -3.39 -0.28
N GLY A 103 6.08 -3.35 1.05
CA GLY A 103 7.27 -3.63 1.85
C GLY A 103 7.36 -5.11 2.17
N ARG A 104 7.27 -5.48 3.45
CA ARG A 104 7.27 -6.89 3.89
C ARG A 104 6.01 -7.67 3.51
N GLY A 105 4.95 -6.99 3.04
CA GLY A 105 3.71 -7.62 2.61
C GLY A 105 2.85 -8.10 3.77
N TRP A 106 1.89 -8.98 3.52
CA TRP A 106 0.86 -9.35 4.51
C TRP A 106 1.27 -10.44 5.51
N SER A 107 2.33 -11.20 5.25
CA SER A 107 2.60 -12.47 5.93
C SER A 107 3.87 -12.48 6.77
N ARG A 108 4.67 -11.40 6.73
CA ARG A 108 6.01 -11.34 7.32
C ARG A 108 6.03 -10.36 8.47
N GLN A 109 6.70 -10.76 9.56
CA GLN A 109 6.87 -9.93 10.74
C GLN A 109 7.61 -8.62 10.39
N ALA A 110 7.16 -7.50 10.93
CA ALA A 110 7.78 -6.20 10.68
C ALA A 110 8.75 -5.76 11.78
N ALA A 111 9.29 -4.55 11.67
CA ALA A 111 10.31 -4.03 12.59
C ALA A 111 10.06 -2.58 13.03
N HIS A 112 8.83 -2.05 12.84
CA HIS A 112 8.52 -0.63 13.04
C HIS A 112 7.94 -0.30 14.43
N SER A 113 7.48 -1.29 15.20
CA SER A 113 6.85 -1.07 16.51
C SER A 113 7.27 -2.15 17.52
N PRO A 114 8.30 -1.89 18.34
CA PRO A 114 8.73 -2.82 19.39
C PRO A 114 7.55 -3.24 20.29
N GLY A 115 7.40 -4.55 20.51
CA GLY A 115 6.28 -5.14 21.26
C GLY A 115 5.03 -5.47 20.43
N TRP A 116 4.89 -4.92 19.21
CA TRP A 116 3.70 -5.09 18.37
C TRP A 116 3.99 -5.69 16.98
N ASN A 117 5.25 -5.91 16.64
CA ASN A 117 5.68 -6.41 15.34
C ASN A 117 5.07 -7.77 14.92
N ASP A 118 4.57 -8.58 15.87
CA ASP A 118 3.90 -9.88 15.62
C ASP A 118 2.36 -9.82 15.74
N ASP A 119 1.77 -8.64 15.99
CA ASP A 119 0.31 -8.46 16.16
C ASP A 119 -0.26 -7.23 15.41
N ALA A 120 0.59 -6.49 14.68
CA ALA A 120 0.20 -5.27 13.99
C ALA A 120 0.64 -5.23 12.52
N TYR A 121 -0.25 -4.82 11.63
CA TYR A 121 0.12 -4.32 10.32
C TYR A 121 0.63 -2.88 10.46
N GLY A 122 1.96 -2.66 10.50
CA GLY A 122 2.51 -1.34 10.22
C GLY A 122 2.27 -0.93 8.78
N LYS A 123 1.39 0.04 8.57
CA LYS A 123 1.34 0.82 7.33
C LYS A 123 2.09 2.11 7.59
N LYS A 124 3.12 2.41 6.82
CA LYS A 124 3.63 3.78 6.78
C LYS A 124 2.74 4.58 5.84
N LEU A 125 2.07 5.59 6.38
CA LEU A 125 1.40 6.61 5.59
C LEU A 125 2.45 7.69 5.32
N PHE A 126 2.81 7.91 4.06
CA PHE A 126 3.57 9.11 3.73
C PHE A 126 2.59 10.27 3.69
N ILE A 127 3.06 11.40 4.21
CA ILE A 127 2.71 12.72 3.72
C ILE A 127 3.95 13.23 2.99
#